data_AF-A0A659UPJ0-F1
#
_entry.id   AF-A0A659UPJ0-F1
#
_cell.length_a   1.000
_cell.length_b   1.000
_cell.length_c   1.000
_cell.angle_alpha   90.00
_cell.angle_beta   90.00
_cell.angle_gamma   90.00
#
_symmetry.space_group_name_H-M   'P 1'
#
loop_
_entity.id
_entity.type
_entity.pdbx_description
1 polymer ?
#
loop_
_entity_poly.entity_id
_entity_poly.type
_entity_poly.pdbx_seq_one_letter_code
_entity_poly.pdbx_strand_id
1 'polypeptide(L)' 'PVESYDRNLDPMAKTMLGQALSCAVVGSPETVRQGIDAFVRRTGADELMVTAQIFDHAARVRSFEILAEAHKSLSQAA' A
#
# COMPACT_ATOMS: atom_id res chain seq x y z
N PRO A 1 -5.91 3.54 17.75
CA PRO A 1 -6.20 2.26 17.06
C PRO A 1 -6.93 1.25 17.98
N VAL A 2 -7.84 0.44 17.43
CA VAL A 2 -8.44 -0.72 18.12
C VAL A 2 -7.60 -1.95 17.80
N GLU A 3 -7.09 -2.62 18.82
CA GLU A 3 -6.23 -3.79 18.65
C GLU A 3 -6.99 -4.97 18.04
N SER A 4 -6.37 -5.69 17.10
CA SER A 4 -6.98 -6.85 16.42
C SER A 4 -8.37 -6.57 15.82
N TYR A 5 -8.62 -5.33 15.38
CA TYR A 5 -9.93 -4.89 14.86
C TYR A 5 -10.47 -5.81 13.76
N ASP A 6 -9.60 -6.25 12.85
CA ASP A 6 -9.93 -7.13 11.73
C ASP A 6 -10.47 -8.51 12.19
N ARG A 7 -10.00 -9.02 13.33
CA ARG A 7 -10.43 -10.33 13.86
C ARG A 7 -11.90 -10.30 14.28
N ASN A 8 -12.36 -9.17 14.77
CA ASN A 8 -13.70 -8.97 15.33
C ASN A 8 -14.75 -8.57 14.27
N LEU A 9 -14.34 -8.38 13.01
CA LEU A 9 -15.27 -8.10 11.91
C LEU A 9 -16.14 -9.32 11.60
N ASP A 10 -17.42 -9.06 11.32
CA ASP A 10 -18.31 -10.07 10.76
C ASP A 10 -17.84 -10.47 9.34
N PRO A 11 -18.29 -11.63 8.81
CA PRO A 11 -17.83 -12.12 7.52
C PRO A 11 -18.04 -11.14 6.35
N MET A 12 -19.15 -10.41 6.33
CA MET A 12 -19.45 -9.47 5.25
C MET A 12 -18.50 -8.26 5.32
N ALA A 13 -18.28 -7.71 6.51
CA ALA A 13 -17.32 -6.62 6.69
C ALA A 13 -15.88 -7.04 6.34
N LYS A 14 -15.46 -8.27 6.65
CA LYS A 14 -14.15 -8.80 6.23
C LYS A 14 -14.02 -8.87 4.72
N THR A 15 -15.05 -9.34 4.02
CA THR A 15 -15.06 -9.39 2.55
C THR A 15 -14.98 -7.98 1.96
N MET A 16 -15.78 -7.03 2.46
CA MET A 16 -15.75 -5.65 2.00
C MET A 16 -14.37 -5.00 2.21
N LEU A 17 -13.75 -5.23 3.37
CA LEU A 17 -12.40 -4.75 3.67
C LEU A 17 -11.38 -5.36 2.69
N GLY A 18 -11.46 -6.66 2.42
CA GLY A 18 -10.59 -7.33 1.45
C GLY A 18 -10.73 -6.77 0.03
N GLN A 19 -11.96 -6.45 -0.41
CA GLN A 19 -12.18 -5.82 -1.71
C GLN A 19 -11.60 -4.39 -1.75
N ALA A 20 -11.83 -3.60 -0.71
CA ALA A 20 -11.29 -2.25 -0.60
C ALA A 20 -9.74 -2.23 -0.61
N LEU A 21 -9.11 -3.27 -0.06
CA LEU A 21 -7.66 -3.43 0.00
C LEU A 21 -7.07 -4.29 -1.13
N SER A 22 -7.85 -4.62 -2.16
CA SER A 22 -7.42 -5.52 -3.24
C SER A 22 -6.20 -5.06 -4.03
N CYS A 23 -5.91 -3.75 -4.01
CA CYS A 23 -4.73 -3.14 -4.63
C CYS A 23 -3.71 -2.62 -3.61
N ALA A 24 -3.89 -2.93 -2.32
CA ALA A 24 -2.98 -2.48 -1.29
C ALA A 24 -1.65 -3.26 -1.36
N VAL A 25 -0.55 -2.54 -1.22
CA VAL A 25 0.80 -3.12 -1.06
C VAL A 25 1.27 -2.80 0.34
N VAL A 26 1.47 -3.84 1.16
CA VAL A 26 1.83 -3.70 2.58
C VAL A 26 3.02 -4.60 2.88
N GLY A 27 4.07 -4.04 3.47
CA GLY A 27 5.26 -4.80 3.84
C GLY A 27 6.52 -3.94 3.96
N SER A 28 7.66 -4.60 3.72
CA SER A 28 8.98 -3.96 3.70
C SER A 28 9.14 -2.97 2.53
N PRO A 29 10.15 -2.09 2.54
CA PRO A 29 10.47 -1.24 1.38
C PRO A 29 10.64 -2.02 0.07
N GLU A 30 11.26 -3.21 0.12
CA GLU A 30 11.43 -4.07 -1.04
C GLU A 30 10.08 -4.64 -1.53
N THR A 31 9.20 -5.02 -0.61
CA THR A 31 7.82 -5.44 -0.92
C THR A 31 7.06 -4.32 -1.62
N VAL A 32 7.20 -3.08 -1.14
CA VAL A 32 6.58 -1.91 -1.74
C VAL A 32 7.10 -1.67 -3.17
N ARG A 33 8.42 -1.72 -3.36
CA ARG A 33 9.05 -1.55 -4.68
C ARG A 33 8.55 -2.58 -5.69
N GLN A 34 8.56 -3.87 -5.33
CA GLN A 34 8.09 -4.95 -6.19
C GLN A 34 6.59 -4.83 -6.49
N GLY A 35 5.78 -4.51 -5.48
CA GLY A 35 4.34 -4.35 -5.65
C GLY A 35 3.97 -3.20 -6.57
N ILE A 36 4.67 -2.07 -6.49
CA ILE A 36 4.47 -0.92 -7.38
C ILE A 36 4.84 -1.27 -8.82
N ASP A 37 6.03 -1.85 -9.05
CA ASP A 37 6.45 -2.27 -10.39
C ASP A 37 5.44 -3.25 -11.01
N ALA A 38 5.00 -4.25 -10.25
CA ALA A 38 3.98 -5.19 -10.70
C ALA A 38 2.64 -4.51 -11.00
N PHE A 39 2.21 -3.56 -10.18
CA PHE A 39 0.96 -2.83 -10.37
C PHE A 39 1.00 -1.97 -11.63
N VAL A 40 2.08 -1.21 -11.84
CA VAL A 40 2.30 -0.39 -13.03
C VAL A 40 2.35 -1.26 -14.28
N ARG A 41 3.13 -2.34 -14.30
CA ARG A 41 3.20 -3.26 -15.45
C ARG A 41 1.85 -3.86 -15.82
N ARG A 42 1.03 -4.20 -14.82
CA ARG A 42 -0.30 -4.80 -15.04
C ARG A 42 -1.32 -3.80 -15.57
N THR A 43 -1.24 -2.55 -15.15
CA THR A 43 -2.26 -1.53 -15.44
C THR A 43 -1.88 -0.59 -16.58
N GLY A 44 -0.58 -0.45 -16.86
CA GLY A 44 -0.05 0.54 -17.78
C GLY A 44 -0.14 1.98 -17.25
N ALA A 45 -0.38 2.17 -15.95
CA ALA A 45 -0.53 3.50 -15.36
C ALA A 45 0.77 4.31 -15.42
N ASP A 46 0.68 5.55 -15.88
CA ASP A 46 1.77 6.53 -15.91
C ASP A 46 1.85 7.40 -14.64
N GLU A 47 0.80 7.40 -13.81
CA GLU A 47 0.75 8.06 -12.51
C GLU A 47 0.09 7.16 -11.46
N LEU A 48 0.57 7.22 -10.20
CA LEU A 48 -0.02 6.53 -9.06
C LEU A 48 -0.46 7.53 -7.98
N MET A 49 -1.78 7.66 -7.79
CA MET A 49 -2.34 8.36 -6.64
C MET A 49 -2.45 7.40 -5.46
N VAL A 50 -1.68 7.63 -4.39
CA VAL A 50 -1.59 6.70 -3.25
C VAL A 50 -2.32 7.24 -2.02
N THR A 51 -3.15 6.39 -1.41
CA THR A 51 -3.79 6.63 -0.12
C THR A 51 -3.21 5.70 0.95
N ALA A 52 -3.14 6.16 2.20
CA ALA A 52 -2.69 5.35 3.33
C ALA A 52 -3.58 5.56 4.58
N GLN A 53 -4.23 4.49 5.00
CA GLN A 53 -5.20 4.42 6.08
C GLN A 53 -4.48 4.01 7.37
N ILE A 54 -3.46 4.78 7.74
CA ILE A 54 -2.58 4.54 8.88
C ILE A 54 -2.96 5.50 10.00
N PHE A 55 -3.28 4.96 11.19
CA PHE A 55 -3.74 5.74 12.35
C PHE A 55 -2.65 6.67 12.90
N ASP A 56 -1.42 6.16 13.08
CA ASP A 56 -0.31 6.94 13.59
C ASP A 56 0.24 7.86 12.48
N HIS A 57 0.32 9.16 12.76
CA HIS A 57 0.71 10.13 11.76
C HIS A 57 2.17 10.00 11.35
N ALA A 58 3.08 9.76 12.30
CA ALA A 58 4.51 9.63 12.01
C ALA A 58 4.77 8.36 11.18
N ALA A 59 4.11 7.26 11.51
CA ALA A 59 4.13 6.04 10.70
C ALA A 59 3.57 6.26 9.30
N ARG A 60 2.50 7.07 9.16
CA ARG A 60 1.93 7.44 7.86
C ARG A 60 2.93 8.23 7.02
N VAL A 61 3.59 9.24 7.59
CA VAL A 61 4.66 10.00 6.92
C VAL A 61 5.78 9.06 6.49
N ARG A 62 6.25 8.20 7.39
CA ARG A 62 7.30 7.22 7.09
C ARG A 62 6.92 6.27 5.95
N SER A 63 5.66 5.85 5.88
CA SER A 63 5.17 5.03 4.78
C SER A 63 5.25 5.75 3.43
N PHE A 64 4.95 7.06 3.38
CA PHE A 64 5.09 7.86 2.17
C PHE A 64 6.55 8.11 1.78
N GLU A 65 7.46 8.26 2.75
CA GLU A 65 8.90 8.33 2.47
C GLU A 65 9.42 7.05 1.81
N ILE A 66 9.00 5.88 2.31
CA ILE A 66 9.36 4.58 1.73
C ILE A 66 8.86 4.47 0.29
N LEU A 67 7.60 4.88 0.05
CA LEU A 67 7.02 4.94 -1.28
C LEU A 67 7.84 5.84 -2.22
N ALA A 68 8.19 7.04 -1.77
CA ALA A 68 8.97 8.00 -2.56
C ALA A 68 10.35 7.45 -2.92
N GLU A 69 11.02 6.77 -2.00
CA GLU A 69 12.31 6.13 -2.27
C GLU A 69 12.18 4.95 -3.24
N ALA A 70 11.17 4.10 -3.07
CA ALA A 70 10.88 3.02 -4.01
C ALA A 70 10.63 3.55 -5.43
N HIS A 71 9.84 4.63 -5.57
CA HIS A 71 9.59 5.27 -6.86
C HIS A 71 10.87 5.82 -7.51
N LYS A 72 11.73 6.51 -6.74
CA LYS A 72 13.04 6.99 -7.24
C LYS A 72 13.88 5.83 -7.77
N SER A 73 13.97 4.73 -7.02
CA SER A 73 14.76 3.55 -7.43
C SER A 73 14.27 2.96 -8.75
N LEU A 74 12.95 2.93 -8.99
CA LEU A 74 12.36 2.44 -10.24
C LEU A 74 12.64 3.38 -11.41
N SER A 75 12.56 4.70 -11.20
CA SER A 75 12.85 5.69 -12.23
C SER A 75 14.31 5.72 -12.67
N GLN A 76 15.24 5.33 -11.79
CA GLN A 76 16.68 5.27 -12.11
C GLN A 76 17.08 3.97 -12.83
N ALA A 77 16.23 2.94 -12.74
CA ALA A 77 16.46 1.63 -13.37
C ALA A 77 15.84 1.52 -14.78
N ALA A 78 15.01 2.49 -15.18
CA ALA A 78 14.40 2.60 -16.51
C ALA A 78 15.30 3.38 -17.47
#